data_AF-A0A6P0YPE3-F1
#
_entry.id   AF-A0A6P0YPE3-F1
#
_cell.length_a   1.000
_cell.length_b   1.000
_cell.length_c   1.000
_cell.angle_alpha   90.00
_cell.angle_beta   90.00
_cell.angle_gamma   90.00
#
_symmetry.space_group_name_H-M   'P 1'
#
loop_
_entity.id
_entity.type
_entity.pdbx_description
1 polymer ?
#
loop_
_entity_poly.entity_id
_entity_poly.type
_entity_poly.pdbx_seq_one_letter_code
_entity_poly.pdbx_strand_id
1 'polypeptide(L)'
;MTFRQAALAILTVLIMFVSAGPALIGSLQEQQISDRLELYQTDMVLQVSELTLAVDDDQWVPVQVALVGKAPVDAGLNAYQKTRQTAQDTLERLDDNIKQLAGLTDTNGAGASSSGVQSQVKLKELRTNRQTQQQLLNQLDINIGILQAAQGETTTAIQTWASLLPTHRSNSGDDVALVTHAVPLAQTLTGLWSDPPAIAPDAEQQIQQQLTGWFRDRTLTQLYTLQDDAIALAVLQQSTQDAAQKVAQKLALIGVGPVMGCIIGIGLIIFMVVQRFVSGQTAILAEAQAQQWTPEWNWETTWQVIIVGFFFVGQLVVPLMFQIIKPLLVDLGRSMSLMEGQLTALLTLTVYIAMSAATNREHQWWP
;
A
#
# COMPACT_ATOMS: atom_id res chain seq x y z
N MET A 1 0.48 -37.86 -31.62
CA MET A 1 0.77 -37.26 -30.30
C MET A 1 1.51 -38.28 -29.47
N THR A 2 2.72 -37.95 -29.01
CA THR A 2 3.59 -38.91 -28.32
C THR A 2 3.30 -38.89 -26.82
N PHE A 3 3.41 -40.04 -26.15
CA PHE A 3 3.19 -40.22 -24.71
C PHE A 3 3.94 -39.20 -23.83
N ARG A 4 5.10 -38.71 -24.32
CA ARG A 4 5.89 -37.65 -23.69
C ARG A 4 5.17 -36.29 -23.67
N GLN A 5 4.44 -35.94 -24.72
CA GLN A 5 3.67 -34.69 -24.81
C GLN A 5 2.45 -34.70 -23.88
N ALA A 6 1.80 -35.85 -23.69
CA ALA A 6 0.70 -36.01 -22.75
C ALA A 6 1.17 -35.98 -21.28
N ALA A 7 2.31 -36.61 -20.98
CA ALA A 7 2.90 -36.58 -19.64
C ALA A 7 3.34 -35.16 -19.23
N LEU A 8 3.93 -34.39 -20.16
CA LEU A 8 4.28 -32.99 -19.93
C LEU A 8 3.05 -32.13 -19.69
N ALA A 9 2.00 -32.26 -20.51
CA ALA A 9 0.76 -31.49 -20.33
C ALA A 9 0.09 -31.76 -18.97
N ILE A 10 0.04 -33.03 -18.54
CA ILE A 10 -0.53 -33.41 -17.24
C ILE A 10 0.33 -32.87 -16.09
N LEU A 11 1.67 -32.93 -16.21
CA LEU A 11 2.57 -32.39 -15.21
C LEU A 11 2.45 -30.86 -15.09
N THR A 12 2.29 -30.14 -16.19
CA THR A 12 2.07 -28.68 -16.18
C THR A 12 0.75 -28.31 -15.53
N VAL A 13 -0.34 -29.03 -15.82
CA VAL A 13 -1.66 -28.79 -15.21
C VAL A 13 -1.63 -29.10 -13.71
N LEU A 14 -0.95 -30.18 -13.30
CA LEU A 14 -0.87 -30.60 -11.90
C LEU A 14 0.00 -29.65 -11.07
N ILE A 15 1.11 -29.15 -11.63
CA ILE A 15 1.95 -28.11 -10.99
C ILE A 15 1.18 -26.79 -10.91
N MET A 16 0.49 -26.37 -11.97
CA MET A 16 -0.32 -25.16 -11.96
C MET A 16 -1.44 -25.21 -10.91
N PHE A 17 -2.13 -26.36 -10.79
CA PHE A 17 -3.24 -26.51 -9.85
C PHE A 17 -2.78 -26.62 -8.38
N VAL A 18 -1.66 -27.29 -8.11
CA VAL A 18 -1.15 -27.50 -6.74
C VAL A 18 -0.38 -26.27 -6.21
N SER A 19 0.34 -25.53 -7.07
CA SER A 19 1.18 -24.41 -6.62
C SER A 19 0.51 -23.03 -6.72
N ALA A 20 -0.34 -22.79 -7.73
CA ALA A 20 -0.96 -21.47 -7.92
C ALA A 20 -2.26 -21.28 -7.13
N GLY A 21 -3.01 -22.36 -6.85
CA GLY A 21 -4.29 -22.29 -6.16
C GLY A 21 -4.23 -21.62 -4.77
N PRO A 22 -3.30 -22.01 -3.88
CA PRO A 22 -3.17 -21.39 -2.55
C PRO A 22 -2.58 -19.98 -2.58
N ALA A 23 -1.66 -19.70 -3.52
CA ALA A 23 -1.00 -18.39 -3.65
C ALA A 23 -1.93 -17.31 -4.22
N LEU A 24 -2.86 -17.68 -5.11
CA LEU A 24 -3.88 -16.77 -5.64
C LEU A 24 -4.88 -16.33 -4.56
N ILE A 25 -5.24 -17.24 -3.63
CA ILE A 25 -6.11 -16.93 -2.48
C ILE A 25 -5.36 -16.06 -1.45
N GLY A 26 -4.05 -16.27 -1.29
CA GLY A 26 -3.18 -15.41 -0.48
C GLY A 26 -2.97 -14.00 -1.07
N SER A 27 -2.92 -13.85 -2.40
CA SER A 27 -2.72 -12.53 -3.05
C SER A 27 -3.93 -11.60 -2.93
N LEU A 28 -5.10 -12.11 -2.52
CA LEU A 28 -6.23 -11.25 -2.16
C LEU A 28 -6.01 -10.51 -0.83
N GLN A 29 -4.97 -10.83 -0.05
CA GLN A 29 -4.49 -10.00 1.08
C GLN A 29 -3.64 -8.79 0.64
N GLU A 30 -3.25 -8.70 -0.63
CA GLU A 30 -2.32 -7.67 -1.14
C GLU A 30 -3.00 -6.29 -1.34
N GLN A 31 -4.34 -6.25 -1.37
CA GLN A 31 -5.13 -5.02 -1.51
C GLN A 31 -4.87 -4.00 -0.37
N GLN A 32 -4.47 -4.47 0.81
CA GLN A 32 -4.18 -3.60 1.96
C GLN A 32 -2.94 -2.71 1.77
N ILE A 33 -1.96 -3.13 0.96
CA ILE A 33 -0.76 -2.33 0.69
C ILE A 33 -1.11 -1.16 -0.23
N SER A 34 -1.98 -1.41 -1.23
CA SER A 34 -2.44 -0.37 -2.14
C SER A 34 -3.28 0.69 -1.43
N ASP A 35 -4.18 0.27 -0.53
CA ASP A 35 -5.02 1.19 0.25
C ASP A 35 -4.19 2.05 1.22
N ARG A 36 -3.14 1.49 1.85
CA ARG A 36 -2.24 2.26 2.72
C ARG A 36 -1.41 3.29 1.95
N LEU A 37 -1.04 2.98 0.71
CA LEU A 37 -0.34 3.93 -0.15
C LEU A 37 -1.27 5.06 -0.60
N GLU A 38 -2.54 4.76 -0.89
CA GLU A 38 -3.57 5.76 -1.21
C GLU A 38 -3.80 6.73 -0.02
N LEU A 39 -3.85 6.22 1.22
CA LEU A 39 -3.94 7.06 2.42
C LEU A 39 -2.70 7.93 2.63
N TYR A 40 -1.49 7.41 2.41
CA TYR A 40 -0.26 8.20 2.51
C TYR A 40 -0.22 9.35 1.49
N GLN A 41 -0.64 9.08 0.25
CA GLN A 41 -0.78 10.12 -0.78
C GLN A 41 -1.84 11.15 -0.37
N THR A 42 -2.96 10.70 0.18
CA THR A 42 -4.02 11.56 0.70
C THR A 42 -3.51 12.47 1.81
N ASP A 43 -2.76 11.94 2.77
CA ASP A 43 -2.17 12.71 3.88
C ASP A 43 -1.22 13.80 3.38
N MET A 44 -0.42 13.48 2.34
CA MET A 44 0.43 14.47 1.69
C MET A 44 -0.40 15.57 1.01
N VAL A 45 -1.45 15.19 0.29
CA VAL A 45 -2.36 16.15 -0.38
C VAL A 45 -3.03 17.07 0.64
N LEU A 46 -3.53 16.51 1.74
CA LEU A 46 -4.10 17.27 2.86
C LEU A 46 -3.05 18.22 3.46
N GLN A 47 -1.83 17.75 3.69
CA GLN A 47 -0.76 18.60 4.24
C GLN A 47 -0.36 19.74 3.30
N VAL A 48 -0.35 19.53 1.98
CA VAL A 48 -0.08 20.58 1.00
C VAL A 48 -1.26 21.56 0.87
N SER A 49 -2.49 21.12 1.18
CA SER A 49 -3.66 22.01 1.15
C SER A 49 -3.62 23.14 2.18
N GLU A 50 -2.83 22.98 3.26
CA GLU A 50 -2.60 24.03 4.28
C GLU A 50 -1.66 25.13 3.81
N LEU A 51 -0.98 24.95 2.68
CA LEU A 51 0.01 25.88 2.21
C LEU A 51 -0.68 27.16 1.73
N THR A 52 -0.55 28.23 2.51
CA THR A 52 -1.02 29.56 2.12
C THR A 52 0.09 30.19 1.29
N LEU A 53 -0.06 30.14 -0.03
CA LEU A 53 0.84 30.86 -0.93
C LEU A 53 0.61 32.36 -0.70
N ALA A 54 1.53 33.02 0.01
CA ALA A 54 1.58 34.46 0.18
C ALA A 54 2.02 35.17 -1.12
N VAL A 55 1.39 34.81 -2.23
CA VAL A 55 1.67 35.33 -3.56
C VAL A 55 0.34 35.83 -4.10
N ASP A 56 0.19 37.15 -4.16
CA ASP A 56 -0.93 37.93 -4.75
C ASP A 56 -1.13 37.68 -6.26
N ASP A 57 -0.59 36.59 -6.79
CA ASP A 57 -0.50 36.32 -8.21
C ASP A 57 -1.42 35.14 -8.54
N ASP A 58 -2.60 35.45 -9.09
CA ASP A 58 -3.64 34.54 -9.57
C ASP A 58 -3.09 33.39 -10.46
N GLN A 59 -1.86 33.51 -10.94
CA GLN A 59 -1.12 32.56 -11.75
C GLN A 59 -0.81 31.23 -11.04
N TRP A 60 -0.73 31.20 -9.70
CA TRP A 60 -0.34 29.99 -8.95
C TRP A 60 -1.53 29.17 -8.43
N VAL A 61 -2.72 29.75 -8.40
CA VAL A 61 -3.97 29.06 -8.01
C VAL A 61 -4.26 27.85 -8.92
N PRO A 62 -4.09 27.91 -10.26
CA PRO A 62 -4.27 26.74 -11.13
C PRO A 62 -3.27 25.62 -10.84
N VAL A 63 -2.03 25.96 -10.45
CA VAL A 63 -0.98 24.98 -10.12
C VAL A 63 -1.30 24.30 -8.79
N GLN A 64 -1.76 25.05 -7.78
CA GLN A 64 -2.20 24.50 -6.49
C GLN A 64 -3.42 23.58 -6.67
N VAL A 65 -4.41 23.99 -7.47
CA VAL A 65 -5.58 23.16 -7.79
C VAL A 65 -5.20 21.91 -8.61
N ALA A 66 -4.21 22.01 -9.51
CA ALA A 66 -3.72 20.85 -10.26
C ALA A 66 -2.93 19.86 -9.37
N LEU A 67 -2.26 20.36 -8.32
CA LEU A 67 -1.43 19.55 -7.44
C LEU A 67 -2.22 18.91 -6.29
N VAL A 68 -3.21 19.62 -5.74
CA VAL A 68 -3.98 19.25 -4.53
C VAL A 68 -5.41 18.81 -4.86
N GLY A 69 -5.95 19.25 -6.01
CA GLY A 69 -7.37 19.08 -6.36
C GLY A 69 -8.25 20.19 -5.79
N LYS A 70 -9.53 20.20 -6.19
CA LYS A 70 -10.50 21.26 -5.83
C LYS A 70 -11.08 21.12 -4.42
N ALA A 71 -11.07 19.92 -3.84
CA ALA A 71 -11.65 19.64 -2.52
C ALA A 71 -10.84 18.53 -1.82
N PRO A 72 -9.64 18.86 -1.29
CA PRO A 72 -8.72 17.88 -0.72
C PRO A 72 -9.29 17.18 0.51
N VAL A 73 -10.06 17.90 1.34
CA VAL A 73 -10.68 17.34 2.55
C VAL A 73 -11.80 16.36 2.20
N ASP A 74 -12.61 16.65 1.19
CA ASP A 74 -13.69 15.75 0.72
C ASP A 74 -13.11 14.51 0.02
N ALA A 75 -12.10 14.70 -0.83
CA ALA A 75 -11.38 13.60 -1.45
C ALA A 75 -10.73 12.70 -0.40
N GLY A 76 -10.12 13.31 0.62
CA GLY A 76 -9.53 12.58 1.74
C GLY A 76 -10.56 11.83 2.56
N LEU A 77 -11.70 12.43 2.90
CA LEU A 77 -12.78 11.75 3.60
C LEU A 77 -13.27 10.51 2.85
N ASN A 78 -13.46 10.61 1.53
CA ASN A 78 -13.85 9.47 0.70
C ASN A 78 -12.80 8.36 0.69
N ALA A 79 -11.52 8.69 0.55
CA ALA A 79 -10.44 7.72 0.57
C ALA A 79 -10.39 6.98 1.92
N TYR A 80 -10.46 7.72 3.03
CA TYR A 80 -10.48 7.17 4.39
C TYR A 80 -11.71 6.28 4.65
N GLN A 81 -12.91 6.70 4.22
CA GLN A 81 -14.13 5.91 4.35
C GLN A 81 -14.07 4.60 3.54
N LYS A 82 -13.54 4.66 2.32
CA LYS A 82 -13.32 3.49 1.47
C LYS A 82 -12.36 2.50 2.13
N THR A 83 -11.22 2.98 2.64
CA THR A 83 -10.26 2.12 3.34
C THR A 83 -10.86 1.52 4.61
N ARG A 84 -11.68 2.29 5.34
CA ARG A 84 -12.43 1.77 6.50
C ARG A 84 -13.37 0.63 6.10
N GLN A 85 -14.10 0.76 4.99
CA GLN A 85 -14.99 -0.30 4.51
C GLN A 85 -14.20 -1.58 4.17
N THR A 86 -13.12 -1.46 3.40
CA THR A 86 -12.24 -2.61 3.08
C THR A 86 -11.70 -3.27 4.36
N ALA A 87 -11.34 -2.44 5.35
CA ALA A 87 -10.83 -2.90 6.62
C ALA A 87 -11.89 -3.64 7.45
N GLN A 88 -13.16 -3.22 7.41
CA GLN A 88 -14.30 -3.90 8.05
C GLN A 88 -14.57 -5.24 7.38
N ASP A 89 -14.66 -5.28 6.04
CA ASP A 89 -14.88 -6.52 5.28
C ASP A 89 -13.78 -7.55 5.58
N THR A 90 -12.53 -7.09 5.74
CA THR A 90 -11.41 -7.96 6.12
C THR A 90 -11.56 -8.51 7.53
N LEU A 91 -12.03 -7.69 8.48
CA LEU A 91 -12.25 -8.10 9.86
C LEU A 91 -13.36 -9.15 9.96
N GLU A 92 -14.46 -8.97 9.23
CA GLU A 92 -15.54 -9.96 9.16
C GLU A 92 -15.04 -11.33 8.64
N ARG A 93 -14.23 -11.31 7.57
CA ARG A 93 -13.61 -12.54 7.04
C ARG A 93 -12.66 -13.19 8.06
N LEU A 94 -11.89 -12.40 8.80
CA LEU A 94 -11.01 -12.92 9.85
C LEU A 94 -11.83 -13.56 10.99
N ASP A 95 -12.91 -12.93 11.41
CA ASP A 95 -13.80 -13.47 12.45
C ASP A 95 -14.47 -14.78 12.02
N ASP A 96 -14.90 -14.89 10.76
CA ASP A 96 -15.44 -16.13 10.22
C ASP A 96 -14.39 -17.25 10.16
N ASN A 97 -13.17 -16.95 9.74
CA ASN A 97 -12.06 -17.89 9.74
C ASN A 97 -11.70 -18.35 11.17
N ILE A 98 -11.72 -17.44 12.15
CA ILE A 98 -11.48 -17.77 13.56
C ILE A 98 -12.58 -18.68 14.09
N LYS A 99 -13.87 -18.38 13.82
CA LYS A 99 -15.01 -19.21 14.24
C LYS A 99 -14.92 -20.63 13.67
N GLN A 100 -14.60 -20.76 12.38
CA GLN A 100 -14.43 -22.05 11.73
C GLN A 100 -13.29 -22.85 12.35
N LEU A 101 -12.13 -22.22 12.58
CA LEU A 101 -10.96 -22.90 13.12
C LEU A 101 -11.10 -23.24 14.61
N ALA A 102 -11.78 -22.38 15.39
CA ALA A 102 -12.10 -22.64 16.79
C ALA A 102 -13.10 -23.79 16.93
N GLY A 103 -14.17 -23.82 16.11
CA GLY A 103 -15.16 -24.90 16.12
C GLY A 103 -14.59 -26.29 15.79
N LEU A 104 -13.52 -26.34 14.96
CA LEU A 104 -12.79 -27.58 14.66
C LEU A 104 -11.91 -28.08 15.82
N THR A 105 -11.58 -27.21 16.77
CA THR A 105 -10.69 -27.53 17.91
C THR A 105 -11.46 -28.18 19.06
N ASP A 106 -12.75 -27.84 19.22
CA ASP A 106 -13.59 -28.37 20.30
C ASP A 106 -14.15 -29.78 20.02
N THR A 107 -14.21 -30.21 18.74
CA THR A 107 -14.78 -31.51 18.35
C THR A 107 -13.80 -32.68 18.39
N ASN A 108 -12.49 -32.44 18.46
CA ASN A 108 -11.46 -33.50 18.51
C ASN A 108 -10.78 -33.55 19.89
N GLY A 109 -11.57 -33.91 20.90
CA GLY A 109 -11.03 -34.41 22.17
C GLY A 109 -10.27 -35.73 21.94
N ALA A 110 -9.07 -35.82 22.52
CA ALA A 110 -8.20 -37.00 22.58
C ALA A 110 -7.39 -37.35 21.31
N GLY A 111 -6.27 -36.64 21.12
CA GLY A 111 -5.16 -37.12 20.30
C GLY A 111 -4.17 -36.02 20.01
N ALA A 112 -3.08 -35.93 20.79
CA ALA A 112 -1.96 -35.03 20.55
C ALA A 112 -1.23 -35.40 19.24
N SER A 113 -1.81 -34.98 18.12
CA SER A 113 -1.19 -35.04 16.80
C SER A 113 -0.58 -33.68 16.48
N SER A 114 0.53 -33.65 15.75
CA SER A 114 1.22 -32.44 15.27
C SER A 114 0.30 -31.40 14.61
N SER A 115 -0.84 -31.84 14.06
CA SER A 115 -1.91 -31.00 13.49
C SER A 115 -2.60 -30.06 14.50
N GLY A 116 -2.65 -30.43 15.79
CA GLY A 116 -3.26 -29.60 16.84
C GLY A 116 -2.41 -28.38 17.21
N VAL A 117 -1.08 -28.55 17.24
CA VAL A 117 -0.13 -27.45 17.50
C VAL A 117 -0.11 -26.46 16.33
N GLN A 118 -0.13 -26.96 15.08
CA GLN A 118 -0.19 -26.10 13.89
C GLN A 118 -1.50 -25.30 13.80
N SER A 119 -2.62 -25.90 14.23
CA SER A 119 -3.92 -25.22 14.29
C SER A 119 -3.95 -24.13 15.37
N GLN A 120 -3.34 -24.35 16.53
CA GLN A 120 -3.21 -23.33 17.59
C GLN A 120 -2.30 -22.16 17.18
N VAL A 121 -1.19 -22.42 16.49
CA VAL A 121 -0.31 -21.37 15.95
C VAL A 121 -1.06 -20.51 14.93
N LYS A 122 -1.78 -21.14 13.99
CA LYS A 122 -2.60 -20.41 13.00
C LYS A 122 -3.73 -19.62 13.65
N LEU A 123 -4.38 -20.17 14.68
CA LEU A 123 -5.42 -19.47 15.44
C LEU A 123 -4.85 -18.25 16.18
N LYS A 124 -3.64 -18.35 16.73
CA LYS A 124 -2.94 -17.23 17.36
C LYS A 124 -2.58 -16.15 16.34
N GLU A 125 -2.06 -16.53 15.18
CA GLU A 125 -1.76 -15.61 14.08
C GLU A 125 -3.01 -14.86 13.60
N LEU A 126 -4.12 -15.57 13.37
CA LEU A 126 -5.39 -14.95 12.96
C LEU A 126 -5.91 -13.97 14.01
N ARG A 127 -5.79 -14.27 15.31
CA ARG A 127 -6.15 -13.34 16.38
C ARG A 127 -5.27 -12.08 16.39
N THR A 128 -3.95 -12.23 16.19
CA THR A 128 -3.05 -11.07 16.08
C THR A 128 -3.36 -10.22 14.85
N ASN A 129 -3.70 -10.84 13.72
CA ASN A 129 -4.09 -10.12 12.52
C ASN A 129 -5.42 -9.38 12.72
N ARG A 130 -6.41 -10.02 13.34
CA ARG A 130 -7.68 -9.38 13.75
C ARG A 130 -7.42 -8.19 14.66
N GLN A 131 -6.52 -8.33 15.64
CA GLN A 131 -6.12 -7.27 16.56
C GLN A 131 -5.54 -6.06 15.82
N THR A 132 -4.62 -6.32 14.89
CA THR A 132 -3.99 -5.27 14.06
C THR A 132 -5.02 -4.57 13.17
N GLN A 133 -5.95 -5.33 12.60
CA GLN A 133 -7.04 -4.80 11.78
C GLN A 133 -7.97 -3.90 12.58
N GLN A 134 -8.29 -4.27 13.82
CA GLN A 134 -9.11 -3.45 14.71
C GLN A 134 -8.42 -2.15 15.11
N GLN A 135 -7.11 -2.18 15.35
CA GLN A 135 -6.33 -0.96 15.63
C GLN A 135 -6.34 0.00 14.43
N LEU A 136 -6.18 -0.54 13.21
CA LEU A 136 -6.30 0.25 11.99
C LEU A 136 -7.68 0.90 11.88
N LEU A 137 -8.76 0.15 12.10
CA LEU A 137 -10.12 0.70 12.08
C LEU A 137 -10.31 1.84 13.08
N ASN A 138 -9.82 1.67 14.32
CA ASN A 138 -9.90 2.72 15.32
C ASN A 138 -9.15 3.98 14.88
N GLN A 139 -7.95 3.83 14.28
CA GLN A 139 -7.19 4.97 13.76
C GLN A 139 -7.91 5.66 12.59
N LEU A 140 -8.51 4.89 11.69
CA LEU A 140 -9.30 5.42 10.58
C LEU A 140 -10.51 6.20 11.10
N ASP A 141 -11.24 5.68 12.08
CA ASP A 141 -12.37 6.36 12.71
C ASP A 141 -11.97 7.69 13.36
N ILE A 142 -10.81 7.74 14.04
CA ILE A 142 -10.25 8.98 14.58
C ILE A 142 -10.02 9.99 13.46
N ASN A 143 -9.30 9.61 12.41
CA ASN A 143 -8.95 10.48 11.28
C ASN A 143 -10.20 10.93 10.49
N ILE A 144 -11.17 10.04 10.28
CA ILE A 144 -12.46 10.34 9.63
C ILE A 144 -13.22 11.38 10.44
N GLY A 145 -13.30 11.23 11.76
CA GLY A 145 -13.96 12.23 12.61
C GLY A 145 -13.28 13.60 12.52
N ILE A 146 -11.95 13.65 12.45
CA ILE A 146 -11.22 14.93 12.27
C ILE A 146 -11.53 15.56 10.90
N LEU A 147 -11.60 14.75 9.84
CA LEU A 147 -11.99 15.22 8.49
C LEU A 147 -13.42 15.75 8.46
N GLN A 148 -14.37 15.05 9.08
CA GLN A 148 -15.76 15.47 9.22
C GLN A 148 -15.87 16.79 9.99
N ALA A 149 -15.15 16.92 11.11
CA ALA A 149 -15.10 18.13 11.90
C ALA A 149 -14.49 19.31 11.11
N ALA A 150 -13.47 19.06 10.29
CA ALA A 150 -12.87 20.07 9.41
C ALA A 150 -13.83 20.55 8.30
N GLN A 151 -14.78 19.72 7.87
CA GLN A 151 -15.85 20.11 6.94
C GLN A 151 -17.03 20.81 7.62
N GLY A 152 -17.02 20.96 8.95
CA GLY A 152 -18.13 21.53 9.72
C GLY A 152 -19.20 20.51 10.12
N GLU A 153 -19.01 19.21 9.84
CA GLU A 153 -19.92 18.13 10.24
C GLU A 153 -19.65 17.66 11.68
N THR A 154 -19.66 18.60 12.64
CA THR A 154 -19.27 18.35 14.03
C THR A 154 -20.10 17.26 14.71
N THR A 155 -21.42 17.20 14.43
CA THR A 155 -22.30 16.17 14.99
C THR A 155 -21.93 14.77 14.51
N THR A 156 -21.61 14.62 13.22
CA THR A 156 -21.18 13.35 12.63
C THR A 156 -19.82 12.94 13.20
N ALA A 157 -18.89 13.89 13.32
CA ALA A 157 -17.57 13.65 13.91
C ALA A 157 -17.66 13.12 15.35
N ILE A 158 -18.49 13.77 16.19
CA ILE A 158 -18.76 13.34 17.56
C ILE A 158 -19.33 11.91 17.59
N GLN A 159 -20.27 11.58 16.71
CA GLN A 159 -20.83 10.23 16.63
C GLN A 159 -19.76 9.19 16.23
N THR A 160 -18.89 9.52 15.28
CA THR A 160 -17.79 8.66 14.86
C THR A 160 -16.86 8.35 16.04
N TRP A 161 -16.44 9.35 16.82
CA TRP A 161 -15.62 9.12 18.02
C TRP A 161 -16.37 8.45 19.16
N ALA A 162 -17.66 8.75 19.34
CA ALA A 162 -18.52 8.10 20.32
C ALA A 162 -18.55 6.57 20.13
N SER A 163 -18.51 6.10 18.88
CA SER A 163 -18.48 4.67 18.55
C SER A 163 -17.20 3.93 19.02
N LEU A 164 -16.13 4.68 19.34
CA LEU A 164 -14.87 4.16 19.86
C LEU A 164 -14.90 3.99 21.39
N LEU A 165 -15.87 4.60 22.09
CA LEU A 165 -15.97 4.50 23.53
C LEU A 165 -16.49 3.13 23.99
N PRO A 166 -16.02 2.62 25.15
CA PRO A 166 -16.42 1.32 25.68
C PRO A 166 -17.94 1.16 25.87
N THR A 167 -18.65 2.25 26.15
CA THR A 167 -20.11 2.27 26.34
C THR A 167 -20.87 1.73 25.12
N HIS A 168 -20.28 1.79 23.93
CA HIS A 168 -20.89 1.34 22.68
C HIS A 168 -20.32 0.01 22.16
N ARG A 169 -19.34 -0.61 22.84
CA ARG A 169 -18.71 -1.87 22.42
C ARG A 169 -19.00 -3.01 23.39
N SER A 170 -19.28 -4.18 22.84
CA SER A 170 -19.64 -5.39 23.60
C SER A 170 -18.46 -5.86 24.47
N ASN A 171 -18.73 -6.17 25.74
CA ASN A 171 -17.75 -6.63 26.74
C ASN A 171 -17.20 -8.04 26.45
N SER A 172 -16.45 -8.20 25.35
CA SER A 172 -15.63 -9.39 25.12
C SER A 172 -14.24 -9.12 25.71
N GLY A 173 -13.73 -10.00 26.58
CA GLY A 173 -12.48 -9.77 27.33
C GLY A 173 -11.24 -9.47 26.47
N ASP A 174 -11.24 -9.87 25.20
CA ASP A 174 -10.17 -9.58 24.23
C ASP A 174 -10.25 -8.16 23.63
N ASP A 175 -11.43 -7.52 23.62
CA ASP A 175 -11.64 -6.18 23.06
C ASP A 175 -11.19 -5.06 24.03
N VAL A 176 -11.06 -5.37 25.33
CA VAL A 176 -10.74 -4.36 26.37
C VAL A 176 -9.30 -3.85 26.26
N ALA A 177 -8.33 -4.70 25.93
CA ALA A 177 -6.92 -4.28 25.78
C ALA A 177 -6.67 -3.48 24.49
N LEU A 178 -7.46 -3.75 23.44
CA LEU A 178 -7.40 -3.14 22.11
C LEU A 178 -7.84 -1.67 22.06
N VAL A 179 -8.71 -1.31 22.99
CA VAL A 179 -9.42 -0.03 23.06
C VAL A 179 -8.62 1.02 23.86
N THR A 180 -7.60 0.57 24.62
CA THR A 180 -6.85 1.39 25.59
C THR A 180 -6.17 2.63 24.99
N HIS A 181 -5.69 2.56 23.75
CA HIS A 181 -4.94 3.67 23.16
C HIS A 181 -5.82 4.69 22.42
N ALA A 182 -6.92 4.25 21.80
CA ALA A 182 -7.80 5.14 21.02
C ALA A 182 -8.83 5.89 21.88
N VAL A 183 -9.21 5.34 23.04
CA VAL A 183 -10.25 5.93 23.90
C VAL A 183 -9.87 7.28 24.50
N PRO A 184 -8.67 7.48 25.06
CA PRO A 184 -8.31 8.79 25.63
C PRO A 184 -8.36 9.89 24.57
N LEU A 185 -7.85 9.62 23.37
CA LEU A 185 -7.91 10.57 22.27
C LEU A 185 -9.35 10.78 21.76
N ALA A 186 -10.14 9.73 21.59
CA ALA A 186 -11.55 9.87 21.20
C ALA A 186 -12.36 10.71 22.19
N GLN A 187 -12.09 10.57 23.49
CA GLN A 187 -12.70 11.40 24.55
C GLN A 187 -12.26 12.86 24.44
N THR A 188 -10.96 13.11 24.28
CA THR A 188 -10.41 14.44 24.09
C THR A 188 -10.97 15.12 22.84
N LEU A 189 -11.05 14.42 21.71
CA LEU A 189 -11.65 14.93 20.48
C LEU A 189 -13.16 15.19 20.65
N THR A 190 -13.89 14.29 21.29
CA THR A 190 -15.32 14.48 21.58
C THR A 190 -15.56 15.72 22.43
N GLY A 191 -14.75 15.95 23.47
CA GLY A 191 -14.84 17.14 24.31
C GLY A 191 -14.40 18.41 23.59
N LEU A 192 -13.40 18.34 22.72
CA LEU A 192 -12.87 19.51 22.03
C LEU A 192 -13.87 20.12 21.04
N TRP A 193 -14.71 19.27 20.43
CA TRP A 193 -15.73 19.68 19.45
C TRP A 193 -17.16 19.67 20.01
N SER A 194 -17.36 19.42 21.31
CA SER A 194 -18.68 19.51 21.92
C SER A 194 -19.14 20.96 22.11
N ASP A 195 -20.44 21.15 22.30
CA ASP A 195 -21.03 22.44 22.69
C ASP A 195 -21.72 22.29 24.07
N PRO A 196 -21.17 22.85 25.16
CA PRO A 196 -19.95 23.66 25.23
C PRO A 196 -18.64 22.85 25.08
N PRO A 197 -17.53 23.47 24.64
CA PRO A 197 -16.24 22.78 24.52
C PRO A 197 -15.68 22.40 25.89
N ALA A 198 -15.22 21.15 26.02
CA ALA A 198 -14.57 20.62 27.22
C ALA A 198 -13.11 20.23 26.91
N ILE A 199 -12.17 21.03 27.40
CA ILE A 199 -10.74 20.82 27.16
C ILE A 199 -10.14 19.96 28.28
N ALA A 200 -9.62 18.80 27.93
CA ALA A 200 -8.88 17.95 28.87
C ALA A 200 -7.51 18.55 29.20
N PRO A 201 -7.03 18.44 30.46
CA PRO A 201 -5.76 19.04 30.90
C PRO A 201 -4.52 18.44 30.20
N ASP A 202 -4.63 17.21 29.69
CA ASP A 202 -3.59 16.50 28.94
C ASP A 202 -3.87 16.44 27.42
N ALA A 203 -4.84 17.22 26.93
CA ALA A 203 -5.28 17.19 25.54
C ALA A 203 -4.13 17.41 24.56
N GLU A 204 -3.29 18.42 24.79
CA GLU A 204 -2.16 18.75 23.92
C GLU A 204 -1.16 17.59 23.81
N GLN A 205 -0.78 17.00 24.94
CA GLN A 205 0.19 15.90 24.96
C GLN A 205 -0.38 14.65 24.27
N GLN A 206 -1.66 14.33 24.49
CA GLN A 206 -2.32 13.22 23.81
C GLN A 206 -2.35 13.42 22.29
N ILE A 207 -2.68 14.63 21.82
CA ILE A 207 -2.71 14.97 20.40
C ILE A 207 -1.32 14.84 19.78
N GLN A 208 -0.29 15.38 20.44
CA GLN A 208 1.08 15.33 19.91
C GLN A 208 1.67 13.91 19.85
N GLN A 209 1.28 13.04 20.78
CA GLN A 209 1.79 11.66 20.83
C GLN A 209 1.07 10.71 19.86
N GLN A 210 -0.22 10.93 19.61
CA GLN A 210 -1.07 9.97 18.90
C GLN A 210 -1.42 10.41 17.47
N LEU A 211 -1.41 11.70 17.18
CA LEU A 211 -1.68 12.23 15.85
C LEU A 211 -0.39 12.70 15.18
N THR A 212 -0.34 12.58 13.86
CA THR A 212 0.80 13.04 13.05
C THR A 212 0.32 13.82 11.83
N GLY A 213 1.23 14.63 11.27
CA GLY A 213 0.98 15.40 10.05
C GLY A 213 -0.23 16.33 10.17
N TRP A 214 -1.06 16.32 9.12
CA TRP A 214 -2.22 17.20 8.98
C TRP A 214 -3.24 17.07 10.12
N PHE A 215 -3.56 15.85 10.55
CA PHE A 215 -4.54 15.60 11.62
C PHE A 215 -4.13 16.21 12.95
N ARG A 216 -2.83 16.11 13.29
CA ARG A 216 -2.27 16.71 14.50
C ARG A 216 -2.37 18.22 14.43
N ASP A 217 -1.88 18.80 13.35
CA ASP A 217 -1.79 20.26 13.20
C ASP A 217 -3.19 20.88 13.19
N ARG A 218 -4.17 20.25 12.54
CA ARG A 218 -5.58 20.68 12.60
C ARG A 218 -6.19 20.60 13.98
N THR A 219 -5.95 19.50 14.70
CA THR A 219 -6.49 19.33 16.04
C THR A 219 -5.86 20.31 17.05
N LEU A 220 -4.55 20.54 16.96
CA LEU A 220 -3.86 21.54 17.78
C LEU A 220 -4.32 22.97 17.45
N THR A 221 -4.56 23.28 16.18
CA THR A 221 -5.12 24.58 15.78
C THR A 221 -6.47 24.83 16.46
N GLN A 222 -7.36 23.83 16.47
CA GLN A 222 -8.65 23.94 17.17
C GLN A 222 -8.45 24.11 18.68
N LEU A 223 -7.54 23.34 19.28
CA LEU A 223 -7.23 23.42 20.70
C LEU A 223 -6.74 24.82 21.10
N TYR A 224 -5.72 25.34 20.42
CA TYR A 224 -5.16 26.65 20.75
C TYR A 224 -6.14 27.80 20.45
N THR A 225 -7.03 27.64 19.46
CA THR A 225 -8.10 28.61 19.20
C THR A 225 -9.10 28.66 20.36
N LEU A 226 -9.47 27.50 20.93
CA LEU A 226 -10.37 27.43 22.08
C LEU A 226 -9.70 27.89 23.39
N GLN A 227 -8.38 27.78 23.49
CA GLN A 227 -7.58 28.26 24.62
C GLN A 227 -7.19 29.74 24.51
N ASP A 228 -7.45 30.39 23.37
CA ASP A 228 -7.01 31.75 23.05
C ASP A 228 -5.47 31.94 23.13
N ASP A 229 -4.70 30.88 22.82
CA ASP A 229 -3.23 30.93 22.81
C ASP A 229 -2.69 31.32 21.43
N ALA A 230 -2.61 32.62 21.20
CA ALA A 230 -2.12 33.20 19.95
C ALA A 230 -0.63 32.89 19.66
N ILE A 231 0.19 32.65 20.69
CA ILE A 231 1.63 32.40 20.51
C ILE A 231 1.82 30.96 20.02
N ALA A 232 1.20 29.99 20.70
CA ALA A 232 1.25 28.59 20.30
C ALA A 232 0.68 28.40 18.87
N LEU A 233 -0.41 29.10 18.55
CA LEU A 233 -1.01 29.09 17.23
C LEU A 233 -0.08 29.64 16.15
N ALA A 234 0.61 30.76 16.39
CA ALA A 234 1.55 31.34 15.43
C ALA A 234 2.76 30.41 15.18
N VAL A 235 3.31 29.80 16.23
CA VAL A 235 4.42 28.84 16.12
C VAL A 235 3.99 27.60 15.34
N LEU A 236 2.80 27.07 15.63
CA LEU A 236 2.24 25.92 14.93
C LEU A 236 2.06 26.21 13.43
N GLN A 237 1.43 27.34 13.10
CA GLN A 237 1.21 27.75 11.70
C GLN A 237 2.51 27.84 10.91
N GLN A 238 3.55 28.45 11.49
CA GLN A 238 4.85 28.54 10.83
C GLN A 238 5.45 27.15 10.57
N SER A 239 5.41 26.26 11.56
CA SER A 239 5.88 24.88 11.41
C SER A 239 5.09 24.10 10.34
N THR A 240 3.77 24.29 10.29
CA THR A 240 2.92 23.65 9.28
C THR A 240 3.24 24.14 7.87
N GLN A 241 3.49 25.45 7.67
CA GLN A 241 3.91 26.01 6.37
C GLN A 241 5.23 25.41 5.89
N ASP A 242 6.25 25.35 6.75
CA ASP A 242 7.56 24.78 6.42
C ASP A 242 7.47 23.29 6.04
N ALA A 243 6.62 22.53 6.75
CA ALA A 243 6.40 21.12 6.47
C ALA A 243 5.64 20.94 5.16
N ALA A 244 4.56 21.70 4.95
CA ALA A 244 3.76 21.66 3.73
C ALA A 244 4.59 22.02 2.50
N GLN A 245 5.54 22.97 2.60
CA GLN A 245 6.41 23.35 1.48
C GLN A 245 7.33 22.21 1.04
N LYS A 246 7.90 21.47 2.00
CA LYS A 246 8.74 20.30 1.70
C LYS A 246 7.94 19.18 1.06
N VAL A 247 6.70 18.96 1.51
CA VAL A 247 5.81 17.95 0.90
C VAL A 247 5.38 18.38 -0.49
N ALA A 248 5.08 19.67 -0.70
CA ALA A 248 4.74 20.22 -2.01
C ALA A 248 5.87 20.04 -3.01
N GLN A 249 7.13 20.27 -2.62
CA GLN A 249 8.29 20.03 -3.49
C GLN A 249 8.41 18.55 -3.91
N LYS A 250 8.17 17.62 -2.97
CA LYS A 250 8.16 16.18 -3.28
C LYS A 250 7.02 15.81 -4.21
N LEU A 251 5.82 16.33 -3.95
CA LEU A 251 4.63 16.04 -4.76
C LEU A 251 4.74 16.64 -6.16
N ALA A 252 5.31 17.84 -6.29
CA ALA A 252 5.61 18.47 -7.56
C ALA A 252 6.59 17.64 -8.39
N LEU A 253 7.64 17.08 -7.78
CA LEU A 253 8.60 16.21 -8.48
C LEU A 253 7.93 14.92 -8.99
N ILE A 254 7.02 14.33 -8.21
CA ILE A 254 6.27 13.14 -8.59
C ILE A 254 5.22 13.47 -9.69
N GLY A 255 4.56 14.62 -9.59
CA GLY A 255 3.52 15.06 -10.52
C GLY A 255 4.03 15.52 -11.90
N VAL A 256 5.26 16.04 -11.98
CA VAL A 256 5.85 16.48 -13.26
C VAL A 256 6.25 15.29 -14.15
N GLY A 257 6.56 14.13 -13.55
CA GLY A 257 7.00 12.93 -14.27
C GLY A 257 6.04 12.49 -15.38
N PRO A 258 4.76 12.23 -15.07
CA PRO A 258 3.76 11.82 -16.08
C PRO A 258 3.55 12.85 -17.20
N VAL A 259 3.57 14.14 -16.87
CA VAL A 259 3.36 15.23 -17.85
C VAL A 259 4.55 15.31 -18.80
N MET A 260 5.79 15.24 -18.29
CA MET A 260 6.98 15.18 -19.12
C MET A 260 6.99 13.92 -20.00
N GLY A 261 6.58 12.78 -19.46
CA GLY A 261 6.41 11.55 -20.24
C GLY A 261 5.40 11.71 -21.38
N CYS A 262 4.26 12.36 -21.14
CA CYS A 262 3.27 12.64 -22.17
C CYS A 262 3.78 13.61 -23.24
N ILE A 263 4.47 14.69 -22.84
CA ILE A 263 5.03 15.66 -23.79
C ILE A 263 6.11 15.00 -24.65
N ILE A 264 7.01 14.21 -24.06
CA ILE A 264 8.04 13.47 -24.78
C ILE A 264 7.39 12.46 -25.73
N GLY A 265 6.40 11.70 -25.25
CA GLY A 265 5.67 10.72 -26.04
C GLY A 265 4.95 11.34 -27.24
N ILE A 266 4.19 12.41 -27.01
CA ILE A 266 3.49 13.16 -28.06
C ILE A 266 4.50 13.78 -29.03
N GLY A 267 5.60 14.35 -28.52
CA GLY A 267 6.68 14.90 -29.34
C GLY A 267 7.30 13.85 -30.26
N LEU A 268 7.56 12.65 -29.75
CA LEU A 268 8.05 11.51 -30.53
C LEU A 268 7.03 11.06 -31.59
N ILE A 269 5.75 11.00 -31.24
CA ILE A 269 4.68 10.62 -32.18
C ILE A 269 4.59 11.65 -33.31
N ILE A 270 4.54 12.95 -32.99
CA ILE A 270 4.50 14.02 -33.98
C ILE A 270 5.75 13.97 -34.86
N PHE A 271 6.93 13.83 -34.27
CA PHE A 271 8.18 13.69 -34.99
C PHE A 271 8.14 12.50 -35.96
N MET A 272 7.69 11.32 -35.51
CA MET A 272 7.57 10.13 -36.35
C MET A 272 6.55 10.30 -37.48
N VAL A 273 5.41 10.96 -37.23
CA VAL A 273 4.38 11.23 -38.24
C VAL A 273 4.89 12.23 -39.28
N VAL A 274 5.48 13.34 -38.85
CA VAL A 274 6.08 14.34 -39.76
C VAL A 274 7.20 13.72 -40.57
N GLN A 275 8.08 12.94 -39.93
CA GLN A 275 9.14 12.20 -40.61
C GLN A 275 8.58 11.20 -41.63
N ARG A 276 7.46 10.52 -41.33
CA ARG A 276 6.78 9.62 -42.26
C ARG A 276 6.27 10.37 -43.50
N PHE A 277 5.69 11.55 -43.33
CA PHE A 277 5.16 12.35 -44.44
C PHE A 277 6.26 13.01 -45.30
N VAL A 278 7.36 13.46 -44.68
CA VAL A 278 8.47 14.12 -45.38
C VAL A 278 9.43 13.11 -46.04
N SER A 279 9.79 12.05 -45.32
CA SER A 279 10.81 11.08 -45.75
C SER A 279 10.23 9.83 -46.40
N GLY A 280 8.91 9.63 -46.38
CA GLY A 280 8.23 8.56 -47.13
C GLY A 280 8.78 7.15 -46.83
N GLN A 281 9.54 6.59 -47.78
CA GLN A 281 10.10 5.23 -47.73
C GLN A 281 11.44 5.13 -46.97
N THR A 282 12.12 6.24 -46.67
CA THR A 282 13.34 6.27 -45.83
C THR A 282 13.06 6.68 -44.38
N ALA A 283 11.77 6.78 -44.00
CA ALA A 283 11.38 7.02 -42.63
C ALA A 283 11.77 5.81 -41.75
N ILE A 284 12.13 6.05 -40.49
CA ILE A 284 12.47 4.99 -39.51
C ILE A 284 11.36 3.92 -39.42
N LEU A 285 10.09 4.34 -39.56
CA LEU A 285 8.93 3.44 -39.59
C LEU A 285 8.79 2.61 -40.88
N ALA A 286 9.39 3.06 -41.99
CA ALA A 286 9.35 2.38 -43.28
C ALA A 286 10.54 1.41 -43.45
N GLU A 287 11.72 1.77 -42.93
CA GLU A 287 12.88 0.86 -42.87
C GLU A 287 12.58 -0.38 -42.00
N ALA A 288 11.79 -0.22 -40.93
CA ALA A 288 11.36 -1.35 -40.10
C ALA A 288 10.51 -2.39 -40.86
N GLN A 289 9.88 -2.04 -41.98
CA GLN A 289 9.15 -3.00 -42.83
C GLN A 289 10.04 -3.72 -43.86
N ALA A 290 11.20 -3.14 -44.20
CA ALA A 290 12.12 -3.75 -45.15
C ALA A 290 12.88 -4.94 -44.54
N GLN A 291 13.07 -4.93 -43.22
CA GLN A 291 13.62 -6.05 -42.47
C GLN A 291 12.47 -6.98 -42.05
N GLN A 292 12.11 -7.93 -42.90
CA GLN A 292 11.25 -9.04 -42.49
C GLN A 292 11.96 -9.77 -41.35
N TRP A 293 11.55 -9.48 -40.10
CA TRP A 293 12.00 -10.25 -38.95
C TRP A 293 11.42 -11.65 -39.09
N THR A 294 12.19 -12.53 -39.73
CA THR A 294 12.00 -13.97 -39.59
C THR A 294 12.52 -14.32 -38.20
N PRO A 295 11.66 -14.72 -37.25
CA PRO A 295 12.14 -15.23 -35.99
C PRO A 295 12.94 -16.48 -36.30
N GLU A 296 14.24 -16.47 -36.04
CA GLU A 296 15.10 -17.67 -36.13
C GLU A 296 14.67 -18.74 -35.11
N TRP A 297 13.83 -18.34 -34.17
CA TRP A 297 13.24 -19.17 -33.13
C TRP A 297 12.06 -19.96 -33.69
N ASN A 298 12.22 -21.28 -33.80
CA ASN A 298 11.11 -22.19 -34.03
C ASN A 298 10.18 -22.18 -32.80
N TRP A 299 8.88 -22.37 -33.01
CA TRP A 299 7.86 -22.46 -31.95
C TRP A 299 8.23 -23.47 -30.86
N GLU A 300 8.92 -24.54 -31.24
CA GLU A 300 9.47 -25.52 -30.31
C GLU A 300 10.52 -24.92 -29.35
N THR A 301 11.43 -24.09 -29.87
CA THR A 301 12.45 -23.38 -29.08
C THR A 301 11.81 -22.35 -28.15
N THR A 302 10.76 -21.65 -28.58
CA THR A 302 10.00 -20.73 -27.73
C THR A 302 9.36 -21.48 -26.55
N TRP A 303 8.74 -22.64 -26.79
CA TRP A 303 8.17 -23.45 -25.72
C TRP A 303 9.21 -24.00 -24.76
N GLN A 304 10.37 -24.41 -25.27
CA GLN A 304 11.46 -24.91 -24.45
C GLN A 304 12.03 -23.82 -23.55
N VAL A 305 12.26 -22.60 -24.05
CA VAL A 305 12.76 -21.49 -23.24
C VAL A 305 11.72 -21.03 -22.20
N ILE A 306 10.42 -21.03 -22.54
CA ILE A 306 9.36 -20.69 -21.58
C ILE A 306 9.24 -21.77 -20.49
N ILE A 307 9.17 -23.05 -20.84
CA ILE A 307 8.97 -24.12 -19.85
C ILE A 307 10.25 -24.39 -19.05
N VAL A 308 11.41 -24.47 -19.70
CA VAL A 308 12.67 -24.84 -19.07
C VAL A 308 13.43 -23.61 -18.53
N GLY A 309 13.37 -22.49 -19.22
CA GLY A 309 13.95 -21.25 -18.69
C GLY A 309 13.03 -20.66 -17.63
N PHE A 310 11.86 -20.17 -18.04
CA PHE A 310 11.00 -19.38 -17.14
C PHE A 310 10.35 -20.23 -16.03
N PHE A 311 9.73 -21.36 -16.35
CA PHE A 311 9.05 -22.18 -15.33
C PHE A 311 10.02 -23.00 -14.48
N PHE A 312 11.00 -23.69 -15.06
CA PHE A 312 11.91 -24.51 -14.24
C PHE A 312 12.88 -23.65 -13.43
N VAL A 313 13.47 -22.58 -14.01
CA VAL A 313 14.34 -21.69 -13.22
C VAL A 313 13.50 -20.88 -12.23
N GLY A 314 12.39 -20.28 -12.66
CA GLY A 314 11.54 -19.43 -11.82
C GLY A 314 10.82 -20.18 -10.70
N GLN A 315 10.25 -21.35 -10.99
CA GLN A 315 9.40 -22.10 -10.04
C GLN A 315 10.17 -23.16 -9.25
N LEU A 316 11.31 -23.65 -9.75
CA LEU A 316 12.08 -24.68 -9.07
C LEU A 316 13.43 -24.16 -8.57
N VAL A 317 14.27 -23.61 -9.44
CA VAL A 317 15.66 -23.23 -9.09
C VAL A 317 15.70 -22.05 -8.13
N VAL A 318 14.97 -20.97 -8.42
CA VAL A 318 14.92 -19.76 -7.60
C VAL A 318 14.41 -20.05 -6.17
N PRO A 319 13.26 -20.73 -5.96
CA PRO A 319 12.81 -21.03 -4.61
C PRO A 319 13.70 -22.03 -3.87
N LEU A 320 14.32 -23.01 -4.54
CA LEU A 320 15.33 -23.88 -3.90
C LEU A 320 16.56 -23.09 -3.46
N MET A 321 17.07 -22.23 -4.34
CA MET A 321 18.19 -21.33 -4.04
C MET A 321 17.85 -20.43 -2.85
N PHE A 322 16.64 -19.87 -2.81
CA PHE A 322 16.16 -19.08 -1.67
C PHE A 322 16.12 -19.91 -0.38
N GLN A 323 15.68 -21.16 -0.41
CA GLN A 323 15.66 -22.02 0.77
C GLN A 323 17.05 -22.37 1.31
N ILE A 324 18.06 -22.46 0.43
CA ILE A 324 19.45 -22.77 0.82
C ILE A 324 20.20 -21.49 1.26
N ILE A 325 19.98 -20.37 0.57
CA ILE A 325 20.70 -19.12 0.80
C ILE A 325 20.14 -18.36 2.00
N LYS A 326 18.82 -18.41 2.25
CA LYS A 326 18.17 -17.72 3.38
C LYS A 326 18.80 -18.06 4.75
N PRO A 327 19.01 -19.33 5.15
CA PRO A 327 19.64 -19.63 6.44
C PRO A 327 21.11 -19.16 6.49
N LEU A 328 21.84 -19.22 5.37
CA LEU A 328 23.23 -18.78 5.29
C LEU A 328 23.38 -17.25 5.38
N LEU A 329 22.44 -16.49 4.80
CA LEU A 329 22.42 -15.03 4.90
C LEU A 329 21.91 -14.52 6.24
N VAL A 330 20.96 -15.22 6.87
CA VAL A 330 20.45 -14.88 8.21
C VAL A 330 21.55 -15.03 9.26
N ASP A 331 22.44 -16.00 9.10
CA ASP A 331 23.58 -16.22 10.01
C ASP A 331 24.71 -15.20 9.80
N LEU A 332 24.89 -14.71 8.55
CA LEU A 332 25.81 -13.62 8.23
C LEU A 332 25.26 -12.21 8.58
N GLY A 333 23.96 -12.07 8.77
CA GLY A 333 23.24 -10.79 8.79
C GLY A 333 22.35 -10.59 10.02
N ARG A 334 22.90 -10.72 11.22
CA ARG A 334 22.18 -10.52 12.50
C ARG A 334 21.67 -9.09 12.75
N SER A 335 21.69 -8.18 11.77
CA SER A 335 21.38 -6.75 11.95
C SER A 335 20.64 -6.03 10.83
N MET A 336 20.14 -6.68 9.77
CA MET A 336 19.35 -5.99 8.73
C MET A 336 17.87 -6.38 8.76
N SER A 337 17.12 -5.81 9.70
CA SER A 337 15.66 -5.84 9.76
C SER A 337 14.96 -4.87 8.78
N LEU A 338 15.67 -4.33 7.78
CA LEU A 338 15.16 -3.25 6.93
C LEU A 338 15.01 -3.57 5.44
N MET A 339 15.29 -4.79 4.98
CA MET A 339 15.43 -5.01 3.53
C MET A 339 14.80 -6.30 3.02
N GLU A 340 13.58 -6.65 3.44
CA GLU A 340 12.88 -7.75 2.76
C GLU A 340 12.63 -7.40 1.29
N GLY A 341 12.21 -6.15 0.99
CA GLY A 341 12.02 -5.68 -0.38
C GLY A 341 13.33 -5.48 -1.17
N GLN A 342 14.37 -4.92 -0.54
CA GLN A 342 15.64 -4.62 -1.22
C GLN A 342 16.49 -5.87 -1.48
N LEU A 343 16.46 -6.87 -0.59
CA LEU A 343 17.14 -8.15 -0.79
C LEU A 343 16.45 -8.98 -1.88
N THR A 344 15.11 -8.93 -1.92
CA THR A 344 14.34 -9.52 -3.01
C THR A 344 14.70 -8.84 -4.33
N ALA A 345 14.70 -7.50 -4.40
CA ALA A 345 15.05 -6.74 -5.61
C ALA A 345 16.49 -7.03 -6.11
N LEU A 346 17.46 -7.13 -5.20
CA LEU A 346 18.86 -7.42 -5.56
C LEU A 346 19.00 -8.85 -6.10
N LEU A 347 18.24 -9.81 -5.55
CA LEU A 347 18.18 -11.17 -6.07
C LEU A 347 17.46 -11.24 -7.43
N THR A 348 16.35 -10.54 -7.64
CA THR A 348 15.69 -10.48 -8.95
C THR A 348 16.61 -9.87 -10.00
N LEU A 349 17.33 -8.80 -9.64
CA LEU A 349 18.31 -8.16 -10.52
C LEU A 349 19.47 -9.10 -10.84
N THR A 350 19.98 -9.84 -9.85
CA THR A 350 21.08 -10.81 -10.05
C THR A 350 20.64 -11.99 -10.93
N VAL A 351 19.41 -12.47 -10.76
CA VAL A 351 18.82 -13.50 -11.62
C VAL A 351 18.66 -12.99 -13.05
N TYR A 352 18.17 -11.77 -13.24
CA TYR A 352 18.06 -11.16 -14.58
C TYR A 352 19.42 -10.93 -15.25
N ILE A 353 20.43 -10.50 -14.48
CA ILE A 353 21.80 -10.36 -14.98
C ILE A 353 22.37 -11.73 -15.37
N ALA A 354 22.19 -12.76 -14.54
CA ALA A 354 22.63 -14.12 -14.87
C ALA A 354 21.92 -14.68 -16.11
N MET A 355 20.63 -14.39 -16.27
CA MET A 355 19.83 -14.81 -17.43
C MET A 355 20.29 -14.08 -18.70
N SER A 356 20.57 -12.78 -18.62
CA SER A 356 21.12 -11.98 -19.73
C SER A 356 22.54 -12.40 -20.13
N ALA A 357 23.36 -12.83 -19.17
CA ALA A 357 24.71 -13.33 -19.41
C ALA A 357 24.71 -14.73 -20.05
N ALA A 358 23.67 -15.55 -19.78
CA ALA A 358 23.48 -16.84 -20.43
C ALA A 358 23.10 -16.69 -21.91
N THR A 359 22.24 -15.73 -22.25
CA THR A 359 21.85 -15.45 -23.65
C THR A 359 23.00 -14.94 -24.52
N ASN A 360 24.02 -14.32 -23.94
CA ASN A 360 25.16 -13.78 -24.71
C ASN A 360 26.26 -14.82 -25.00
N ARG A 361 26.13 -16.06 -24.49
CA ARG A 361 27.11 -17.15 -24.71
C ARG A 361 26.70 -18.17 -25.78
N GLU A 362 25.55 -18.02 -26.42
CA GLU A 362 25.09 -19.00 -27.42
C GLU A 362 25.73 -18.84 -28.82
N HIS A 363 26.58 -17.82 -29.06
CA HIS A 363 27.27 -17.68 -30.35
C HIS A 363 28.53 -18.56 -30.53
N GLN A 364 28.91 -19.44 -29.59
CA GLN A 364 30.17 -20.20 -29.70
C GLN A 364 30.14 -21.70 -29.33
N TRP A 365 28.97 -22.30 -29.11
CA TRP A 365 28.91 -23.72 -28.72
C TRP A 365 27.87 -24.51 -29.51
N TRP A 366 28.12 -24.76 -30.80
CA TRP A 366 28.06 -26.08 -31.47
C TRP A 366 28.33 -25.87 -32.99
N PRO A 367 28.95 -26.83 -33.71
CA PRO A 367 29.32 -26.72 -35.12
C PRO A 367 28.15 -26.88 -36.10
#